data_AF-A0A0L8H680-F1
#
_entry.id   AF-A0A0L8H680-F1
#
_cell.length_a   1.000
_cell.length_b   1.000
_cell.length_c   1.000
_cell.angle_alpha   90.00
_cell.angle_beta   90.00
_cell.angle_gamma   90.00
#
_symmetry.space_group_name_H-M   'P 1'
#
loop_
_entity.id
_entity.type
_entity.pdbx_description
1 polymer ?
#
loop_
_entity_poly.entity_id
_entity_poly.type
_entity_poly.pdbx_seq_one_letter_code
_entity_poly.pdbx_strand_id
1 'polypeptide(L)'
;MDILRELFDLAGQHEIIAENTQIQIIKEIQQLVVELKQERKKGLQEGTKVQQSLILSTQQLDKTKKQYERAYREAEKAIEAYKKADADINLSRAEVEKQKNLSISKTQISEECKNDYAAQLEVTNKHQREYYSHLLPNVFQQLQDMDEKRISRLKSFLKSFADQEKRVLPIINTCIEGMFKAVDSISPKEDSRLVIERYKSGFTHPSDLPFEDLSCPTPGDSYPHNSAPRSQSSTDFKNQIKPGTVGGRTKKRGGLFSIFGSSKKDLDAMYKWAEENNMQFNASEFQPLHCQLACAHIGPKRATISESSTVHDLGIDMSNNASFYKDDGNVQVNG
;
A
#
# COMPACT_ATOMS: atom_id res chain seq x y z
N MET A 1 -7.33 17.60 -42.88
CA MET A 1 -6.83 18.35 -41.70
C MET A 1 -7.65 18.04 -40.46
N ASP A 2 -8.96 17.77 -40.58
CA ASP A 2 -9.85 17.56 -39.43
C ASP A 2 -9.50 16.36 -38.54
N ILE A 3 -9.05 15.23 -39.09
CA ILE A 3 -8.59 14.09 -38.27
C ILE A 3 -7.46 14.48 -37.31
N LEU A 4 -6.53 15.35 -37.73
CA LEU A 4 -5.42 15.79 -36.87
C LEU A 4 -5.92 16.67 -35.72
N ARG A 5 -6.99 17.45 -35.94
CA ARG A 5 -7.63 18.23 -34.87
C ARG A 5 -8.27 17.30 -33.85
N GLU A 6 -9.08 16.35 -34.29
CA GLU A 6 -9.72 15.37 -33.39
C GLU A 6 -8.68 14.57 -32.59
N LEU A 7 -7.53 14.25 -33.20
CA LEU A 7 -6.43 13.57 -32.52
C LEU A 7 -5.78 14.45 -31.44
N PHE A 8 -5.66 15.76 -31.70
CA PHE A 8 -5.11 16.71 -30.75
C PHE A 8 -6.05 16.89 -29.55
N ASP A 9 -7.35 16.98 -29.79
CA ASP A 9 -8.37 17.07 -28.74
C ASP A 9 -8.39 15.80 -27.87
N LEU A 10 -8.28 14.61 -28.50
CA LEU A 10 -8.15 13.33 -27.81
C LEU A 10 -6.90 13.28 -26.91
N ALA A 11 -5.75 13.73 -27.43
CA ALA A 11 -4.52 13.81 -26.64
C ALA A 11 -4.67 14.76 -25.45
N GLY A 12 -5.34 15.91 -25.64
CA GLY A 12 -5.64 16.85 -24.57
C GLY A 12 -6.51 16.24 -23.46
N GLN A 13 -7.47 15.38 -23.78
CA GLN A 13 -8.26 14.67 -22.76
C GLN A 13 -7.39 13.74 -21.89
N HIS A 14 -6.45 13.01 -22.51
CA HIS A 14 -5.52 12.16 -21.75
C HIS A 14 -4.55 12.98 -20.88
N GLU A 15 -4.09 14.13 -21.36
CA GLU A 15 -3.28 15.06 -20.57
C GLU A 15 -4.05 15.54 -19.33
N ILE A 16 -5.32 15.94 -19.50
CA ILE A 16 -6.19 16.35 -18.39
C ILE A 16 -6.36 15.23 -17.35
N ILE A 17 -6.52 13.96 -17.75
CA ILE A 17 -6.58 12.84 -16.82
C ILE A 17 -5.27 12.70 -16.04
N ALA A 18 -4.13 12.77 -16.75
CA ALA A 18 -2.82 12.61 -16.15
C ALA A 18 -2.55 13.71 -15.11
N GLU A 19 -2.84 14.97 -15.43
CA GLU A 19 -2.68 16.10 -14.51
C GLU A 19 -3.58 15.98 -13.28
N ASN A 20 -4.86 15.64 -13.49
CA ASN A 20 -5.81 15.46 -12.40
C ASN A 20 -5.43 14.29 -11.49
N THR A 21 -4.96 13.19 -12.06
CA THR A 21 -4.47 12.03 -11.29
C THR A 21 -3.24 12.42 -10.47
N GLN A 22 -2.30 13.15 -11.07
CA GLN A 22 -1.08 13.60 -10.40
C GLN A 22 -1.40 14.49 -9.19
N ILE A 23 -2.28 15.47 -9.36
CA ILE A 23 -2.57 16.48 -8.34
C ILE A 23 -3.55 15.96 -7.29
N GLN A 24 -4.66 15.35 -7.69
CA GLN A 24 -5.76 15.00 -6.79
C GLN A 24 -5.61 13.63 -6.14
N ILE A 25 -4.79 12.75 -6.72
CA ILE A 25 -4.65 11.36 -6.25
C ILE A 25 -3.22 11.11 -5.77
N ILE A 26 -2.21 11.25 -6.63
CA ILE A 26 -0.84 10.87 -6.29
C ILE A 26 -0.29 11.72 -5.14
N LYS A 27 -0.45 13.06 -5.24
CA LYS A 27 0.01 13.97 -4.18
C LYS A 27 -0.69 13.72 -2.83
N GLU A 28 -2.01 13.49 -2.86
CA GLU A 28 -2.80 13.19 -1.65
C GLU A 28 -2.42 11.84 -1.03
N ILE A 29 -2.15 10.81 -1.84
CA ILE A 29 -1.61 9.53 -1.36
C ILE A 29 -0.27 9.73 -0.68
N GLN A 30 0.65 10.51 -1.28
CA GLN A 30 1.96 10.78 -0.70
C GLN A 30 1.83 11.46 0.67
N GLN A 31 0.94 12.45 0.79
CA GLN A 31 0.66 13.13 2.05
C GLN A 31 0.07 12.16 3.09
N LEU A 32 -0.93 11.36 2.72
CA LEU A 32 -1.53 10.36 3.59
C LEU A 32 -0.50 9.36 4.11
N VAL A 33 0.44 8.91 3.28
CA VAL A 33 1.51 7.99 3.70
C VAL A 33 2.39 8.60 4.79
N VAL A 34 2.70 9.89 4.71
CA VAL A 34 3.49 10.58 5.75
C VAL A 34 2.71 10.66 7.05
N GLU A 35 1.43 11.04 7.00
CA GLU A 35 0.55 11.11 8.16
C GLU A 35 0.40 9.76 8.85
N LEU A 36 0.06 8.70 8.10
CA LEU A 36 -0.11 7.35 8.65
C LEU A 36 1.18 6.80 9.25
N LYS A 37 2.35 7.12 8.68
CA LYS A 37 3.64 6.74 9.29
C LYS A 37 3.84 7.42 10.64
N GLN A 38 3.45 8.69 10.77
CA GLN A 38 3.56 9.43 12.02
C GLN A 38 2.55 8.92 13.07
N GLU A 39 1.29 8.70 12.68
CA GLU A 39 0.26 8.11 13.53
C GLU A 39 0.67 6.72 14.03
N ARG A 40 1.16 5.86 13.13
CA ARG A 40 1.70 4.53 13.49
C ARG A 40 2.81 4.63 14.51
N LYS A 41 3.78 5.52 14.27
CA LYS A 41 4.91 5.72 15.19
C LYS A 41 4.41 6.13 16.59
N LYS A 42 3.43 7.04 16.65
CA LYS A 42 2.84 7.50 17.92
C LYS A 42 2.14 6.35 18.65
N GLY A 43 1.32 5.55 17.97
CA GLY A 43 0.64 4.39 18.56
C GLY A 43 1.60 3.36 19.12
N LEU A 44 2.66 3.01 18.37
CA LEU A 44 3.69 2.06 18.84
C LEU A 44 4.51 2.59 20.02
N GLN A 45 4.80 3.90 20.04
CA GLN A 45 5.49 4.54 21.17
C GLN A 45 4.64 4.51 22.44
N GLU A 46 3.34 4.80 22.33
CA GLU A 46 2.44 4.71 23.48
C GLU A 46 2.31 3.26 23.96
N GLY A 47 2.18 2.29 23.05
CA GLY A 47 2.20 0.85 23.37
C GLY A 47 3.44 0.44 24.16
N THR A 48 4.62 0.85 23.69
CA THR A 48 5.90 0.59 24.38
C THR A 48 5.91 1.22 25.77
N LYS A 49 5.42 2.46 25.90
CA LYS A 49 5.40 3.20 27.16
C LYS A 49 4.49 2.54 28.20
N VAL A 50 3.26 2.16 27.82
CA VAL A 50 2.33 1.51 28.75
C VAL A 50 2.83 0.12 29.15
N GLN A 51 3.45 -0.62 28.24
CA GLN A 51 4.05 -1.91 28.53
C GLN A 51 5.26 -1.78 29.47
N GLN A 52 6.14 -0.81 29.25
CA GLN A 52 7.28 -0.57 30.14
C GLN A 52 6.85 -0.18 31.55
N SER A 53 5.77 0.61 31.70
CA SER A 53 5.22 0.93 33.02
C SER A 53 4.84 -0.33 33.81
N LEU A 54 4.14 -1.28 33.17
CA LEU A 54 3.77 -2.56 33.79
C LEU A 54 4.99 -3.42 34.12
N ILE A 55 5.98 -3.47 33.22
CA ILE A 55 7.24 -4.21 33.45
C ILE A 55 7.97 -3.66 34.67
N LEU A 56 8.12 -2.35 34.79
CA LEU A 56 8.80 -1.72 35.94
C LEU A 56 8.08 -2.00 37.25
N SER A 57 6.74 -1.93 37.26
CA SER A 57 5.93 -2.27 38.44
C SER A 57 6.12 -3.74 38.86
N THR A 58 6.18 -4.64 37.87
CA THR A 58 6.38 -6.08 38.10
C THR A 58 7.79 -6.38 38.63
N GLN A 59 8.82 -5.71 38.09
CA GLN A 59 10.19 -5.84 38.59
C GLN A 59 10.33 -5.35 40.05
N GLN A 60 9.63 -4.26 40.40
CA GLN A 60 9.62 -3.75 41.77
C GLN A 60 8.88 -4.70 42.72
N LEU A 61 7.81 -5.35 42.27
CA LEU A 61 7.14 -6.42 43.02
C LEU A 61 8.07 -7.60 43.30
N ASP A 62 8.80 -8.08 42.28
CA ASP A 62 9.77 -9.17 42.46
C ASP A 62 10.89 -8.80 43.44
N LYS A 63 11.33 -7.54 43.41
CA LYS A 63 12.35 -7.03 44.34
C LYS A 63 11.87 -7.04 45.79
N THR A 64 10.69 -6.47 46.05
CA THR A 64 10.12 -6.40 47.41
C THR A 64 9.78 -7.79 47.95
N LYS A 65 9.27 -8.69 47.10
CA LYS A 65 9.07 -10.10 47.44
C LYS A 65 10.36 -10.78 47.89
N LYS A 66 11.44 -10.66 47.10
CA LYS A 66 12.75 -11.25 47.46
C LYS A 66 13.34 -10.68 48.74
N GLN A 67 13.11 -9.39 49.01
CA GLN A 67 13.53 -8.75 50.26
C GLN A 67 12.77 -9.34 51.46
N TYR A 68 11.45 -9.47 51.36
CA TYR A 68 10.63 -10.14 52.38
C TYR A 68 11.06 -11.60 52.61
N GLU A 69 11.24 -12.39 51.55
CA GLU A 69 11.71 -13.78 51.66
C GLU A 69 13.08 -13.92 52.34
N ARG A 70 13.95 -12.92 52.20
CA ARG A 70 15.24 -12.88 52.90
C ARG A 70 15.05 -12.50 54.37
N ALA A 71 14.34 -11.41 54.64
CA ALA A 71 14.10 -10.92 56.00
C ALA A 71 13.37 -11.96 56.86
N TYR A 72 12.40 -12.67 56.29
CA TYR A 72 11.68 -13.76 56.95
C TYR A 72 12.62 -14.91 57.35
N ARG A 73 13.51 -15.34 56.45
CA ARG A 73 14.51 -16.38 56.77
C ARG A 73 15.50 -15.94 57.84
N GLU A 74 15.89 -14.67 57.85
CA GLU A 74 16.77 -14.11 58.88
C GLU A 74 16.06 -14.03 60.25
N ALA A 75 14.77 -13.66 60.27
CA ALA A 75 13.95 -13.66 61.48
C ALA A 75 13.79 -15.06 62.06
N GLU A 76 13.41 -16.05 61.24
CA GLU A 76 13.29 -17.46 61.66
C GLU A 76 14.60 -17.98 62.25
N LYS A 77 15.74 -17.67 61.63
CA LYS A 77 17.06 -18.04 62.13
C LYS A 77 17.38 -17.38 63.48
N ALA A 78 17.01 -16.11 63.66
CA ALA A 78 17.23 -15.38 64.91
C ALA A 78 16.31 -15.87 66.05
N ILE A 79 15.06 -16.22 65.74
CA ILE A 79 14.11 -16.83 66.67
C ILE A 79 14.65 -18.18 67.16
N GLU A 80 15.10 -19.04 66.24
CA GLU A 80 15.67 -20.34 66.59
C GLU A 80 16.97 -20.21 67.41
N ALA A 81 17.83 -19.24 67.08
CA ALA A 81 19.03 -18.95 67.87
C ALA A 81 18.71 -18.48 69.29
N TYR A 82 17.70 -17.61 69.45
CA TYR A 82 17.22 -17.21 70.76
C TYR A 82 16.66 -18.39 71.56
N LYS A 83 15.81 -19.24 70.96
CA LYS A 83 15.27 -20.45 71.63
C LYS A 83 16.39 -21.37 72.13
N LYS A 84 17.43 -21.57 71.33
CA LYS A 84 18.60 -22.37 71.72
C LYS A 84 19.39 -21.72 72.85
N ALA A 85 19.57 -20.40 72.81
CA ALA A 85 20.29 -19.67 73.85
C ALA A 85 19.54 -19.66 75.19
N ASP A 86 18.22 -19.51 75.15
CA ASP A 86 17.33 -19.51 76.33
C ASP A 86 17.30 -20.87 77.05
N ALA A 87 17.47 -21.97 76.28
CA ALA A 87 17.51 -23.33 76.80
C ALA A 87 18.91 -23.76 77.31
N ASP A 88 19.97 -22.99 77.05
CA ASP A 88 21.34 -23.36 77.46
C ASP A 88 21.68 -22.79 78.84
N ILE A 89 21.78 -23.70 79.81
CA ILE A 89 22.08 -23.39 81.22
C ILE A 89 23.49 -22.78 81.38
N ASN A 90 24.38 -22.97 80.40
CA ASN A 90 25.76 -22.47 80.45
C ASN A 90 25.90 -21.04 79.90
N LEU A 91 24.87 -20.47 79.26
CA LEU A 91 24.91 -19.12 78.73
C LEU A 91 24.60 -18.07 79.82
N SER A 92 25.31 -16.93 79.74
CA SER A 92 25.03 -15.82 80.64
C SER A 92 23.69 -15.16 80.31
N ARG A 93 23.02 -14.61 81.32
CA ARG A 93 21.77 -13.84 81.14
C ARG A 93 21.92 -12.68 80.14
N ALA A 94 23.09 -12.05 80.10
CA ALA A 94 23.37 -10.97 79.16
C ALA A 94 23.40 -11.45 77.70
N GLU A 95 23.97 -12.64 77.45
CA GLU A 95 24.02 -13.19 76.09
C GLU A 95 22.64 -13.69 75.63
N VAL A 96 21.83 -14.26 76.54
CA VAL A 96 20.43 -14.63 76.25
C VAL A 96 19.61 -13.39 75.88
N GLU A 97 19.70 -12.31 76.67
CA GLU A 97 18.97 -11.06 76.40
C GLU A 97 19.42 -10.40 75.08
N LYS A 98 20.70 -10.51 74.73
CA LYS A 98 21.22 -10.06 73.43
C LYS A 98 20.61 -10.84 72.27
N GLN A 99 20.50 -12.17 72.36
CA GLN A 99 19.85 -12.98 71.32
C GLN A 99 18.35 -12.69 71.22
N LYS A 100 17.68 -12.44 72.35
CA LYS A 100 16.28 -12.00 72.40
C LYS A 100 16.07 -10.67 71.67
N ASN A 101 16.89 -9.66 71.95
CA ASN A 101 16.82 -8.36 71.29
C ASN A 101 17.07 -8.47 69.78
N LEU A 102 18.02 -9.32 69.37
CA LEU A 102 18.27 -9.59 67.95
C LEU A 102 17.07 -10.27 67.27
N SER A 103 16.44 -11.25 67.92
CA SER A 103 15.23 -11.93 67.45
C SER A 103 14.07 -10.95 67.24
N ILE A 104 13.81 -10.09 68.23
CA ILE A 104 12.78 -9.05 68.14
C ILE A 104 13.06 -8.08 66.99
N SER A 105 14.30 -7.59 66.90
CA SER A 105 14.72 -6.67 65.83
C SER A 105 14.56 -7.29 64.44
N LYS A 106 14.97 -8.55 64.24
CA LYS A 106 14.83 -9.24 62.95
C LYS A 106 13.38 -9.54 62.60
N THR A 107 12.55 -9.86 63.59
CA THR A 107 11.10 -10.03 63.41
C THR A 107 10.46 -8.73 62.92
N GLN A 108 10.77 -7.60 63.56
CA GLN A 108 10.26 -6.29 63.16
C GLN A 108 10.66 -5.92 61.72
N ILE A 109 11.93 -6.13 61.33
CA ILE A 109 12.39 -5.90 59.95
C ILE A 109 11.63 -6.79 58.95
N SER A 110 11.36 -8.05 59.32
CA SER A 110 10.57 -8.95 58.47
C SER A 110 9.13 -8.48 58.30
N GLU A 111 8.52 -7.91 59.34
CA GLU A 111 7.17 -7.33 59.27
C GLU A 111 7.13 -6.07 58.40
N GLU A 112 8.12 -5.19 58.52
CA GLU A 112 8.28 -4.02 57.64
C GLU A 112 8.39 -4.46 56.17
N CYS A 113 9.27 -5.42 55.85
CA CYS A 113 9.41 -5.95 54.49
C CYS A 113 8.12 -6.63 53.98
N LYS A 114 7.35 -7.26 54.86
CA LYS A 114 6.05 -7.86 54.51
C LYS A 114 5.05 -6.78 54.09
N ASN A 115 5.00 -5.68 54.82
CA ASN A 115 4.12 -4.55 54.53
C ASN A 115 4.50 -3.88 53.19
N ASP A 116 5.80 -3.69 52.94
CA ASP A 116 6.30 -3.15 51.66
C ASP A 116 5.92 -4.05 50.46
N TYR A 117 6.09 -5.38 50.61
CA TYR A 117 5.68 -6.34 49.59
C TYR A 117 4.16 -6.30 49.36
N ALA A 118 3.35 -6.27 50.42
CA ALA A 118 1.89 -6.21 50.32
C ALA A 118 1.43 -4.93 49.61
N ALA A 119 2.00 -3.77 49.95
CA ALA A 119 1.69 -2.49 49.31
C ALA A 119 2.07 -2.50 47.81
N GLN A 120 3.27 -3.00 47.47
CA GLN A 120 3.69 -3.07 46.07
C GLN A 120 2.86 -4.08 45.25
N LEU A 121 2.39 -5.16 45.86
CA LEU A 121 1.49 -6.13 45.23
C LEU A 121 0.16 -5.48 44.85
N GLU A 122 -0.43 -4.69 45.75
CA GLU A 122 -1.67 -3.96 45.46
C GLU A 122 -1.49 -2.98 44.28
N VAL A 123 -0.42 -2.19 44.30
CA VAL A 123 -0.07 -1.24 43.23
C VAL A 123 0.11 -1.96 41.90
N THR A 124 0.86 -3.07 41.88
CA THR A 124 1.15 -3.81 40.65
C THR A 124 -0.11 -4.49 40.10
N ASN A 125 -0.96 -5.05 40.96
CA ASN A 125 -2.25 -5.61 40.54
C ASN A 125 -3.17 -4.53 39.96
N LYS A 126 -3.17 -3.32 40.53
CA LYS A 126 -3.92 -2.19 39.97
C LYS A 126 -3.41 -1.81 38.59
N HIS A 127 -2.09 -1.64 38.43
CA HIS A 127 -1.48 -1.35 37.12
C HIS A 127 -1.76 -2.43 36.09
N GLN A 128 -1.71 -3.71 36.48
CA GLN A 128 -2.00 -4.83 35.58
C GLN A 128 -3.45 -4.79 35.10
N ARG A 129 -4.41 -4.58 36.02
CA ARG A 129 -5.82 -4.41 35.65
C ARG A 129 -6.00 -3.26 34.68
N GLU A 130 -5.47 -2.08 35.01
CA GLU A 130 -5.57 -0.88 34.18
C GLU A 130 -4.94 -1.07 32.78
N TYR A 131 -3.78 -1.74 32.73
CA TYR A 131 -3.08 -2.06 31.49
C TYR A 131 -3.97 -2.88 30.53
N TYR A 132 -4.52 -4.00 31.00
CA TYR A 132 -5.29 -4.90 30.15
C TYR A 132 -6.73 -4.45 29.90
N SER A 133 -7.35 -3.73 30.84
CA SER A 133 -8.74 -3.31 30.70
C SER A 133 -8.91 -2.00 29.95
N HIS A 134 -7.90 -1.11 29.95
CA HIS A 134 -8.04 0.23 29.37
C HIS A 134 -6.84 0.63 28.49
N LEU A 135 -5.61 0.59 29.00
CA LEU A 135 -4.47 1.19 28.29
C LEU A 135 -4.13 0.46 26.98
N LEU A 136 -4.02 -0.87 27.03
CA LEU A 136 -3.69 -1.67 25.86
C LEU A 136 -4.83 -1.66 24.81
N PRO A 137 -6.11 -1.86 25.18
CA PRO A 137 -7.24 -1.67 24.25
C PRO A 137 -7.22 -0.30 23.56
N ASN A 138 -6.95 0.78 24.29
CA ASN A 138 -6.89 2.13 23.71
C ASN A 138 -5.76 2.28 22.68
N VAL A 139 -4.60 1.66 22.92
CA VAL A 139 -3.51 1.64 21.93
C VAL A 139 -3.93 0.88 20.67
N PHE A 140 -4.62 -0.27 20.83
CA PHE A 140 -5.10 -1.06 19.70
C PHE A 140 -6.18 -0.32 18.91
N GLN A 141 -7.11 0.34 19.58
CA GLN A 141 -8.12 1.16 18.93
C GLN A 141 -7.48 2.25 18.08
N GLN A 142 -6.47 2.97 18.60
CA GLN A 142 -5.76 4.00 17.81
C GLN A 142 -5.07 3.43 16.56
N LEU A 143 -4.48 2.24 16.65
CA LEU A 143 -3.87 1.58 15.51
C LEU A 143 -4.90 1.07 14.51
N GLN A 144 -6.04 0.59 14.99
CA GLN A 144 -7.17 0.17 14.16
C GLN A 144 -7.78 1.37 13.41
N ASP A 145 -8.10 2.46 14.10
CA ASP A 145 -8.65 3.68 13.50
C ASP A 145 -7.74 4.20 12.37
N MET A 146 -6.42 4.16 12.59
CA MET A 146 -5.42 4.50 11.58
C MET A 146 -5.48 3.57 10.36
N ASP A 147 -5.63 2.26 10.57
CA ASP A 147 -5.71 1.29 9.47
C ASP A 147 -7.02 1.40 8.68
N GLU A 148 -8.14 1.62 9.37
CA GLU A 148 -9.43 1.89 8.76
C GLU A 148 -9.42 3.19 7.96
N LYS A 149 -8.78 4.26 8.49
CA LYS A 149 -8.53 5.50 7.76
C LYS A 149 -7.74 5.23 6.48
N ARG A 150 -6.68 4.42 6.53
CA ARG A 150 -5.89 4.03 5.34
C ARG A 150 -6.76 3.35 4.30
N ILE A 151 -7.55 2.34 4.70
CA ILE A 151 -8.40 1.55 3.81
C ILE A 151 -9.48 2.43 3.17
N SER A 152 -10.16 3.23 3.97
CA SER A 152 -11.23 4.13 3.53
C SER A 152 -10.71 5.17 2.52
N ARG A 153 -9.57 5.79 2.81
CA ARG A 153 -8.93 6.75 1.90
C ARG A 153 -8.47 6.10 0.60
N LEU A 154 -7.85 4.92 0.65
CA LEU A 154 -7.46 4.19 -0.56
C LEU A 154 -8.65 3.89 -1.46
N LYS A 155 -9.76 3.41 -0.88
CA LYS A 155 -11.02 3.20 -1.61
C LYS A 155 -11.50 4.49 -2.28
N SER A 156 -11.44 5.62 -1.58
CA SER A 156 -11.81 6.93 -2.13
C SER A 156 -10.93 7.33 -3.31
N PHE A 157 -9.62 7.13 -3.23
CA PHE A 157 -8.68 7.45 -4.31
C PHE A 157 -8.93 6.59 -5.56
N LEU A 158 -9.12 5.29 -5.39
CA LEU A 158 -9.43 4.39 -6.49
C LEU A 158 -10.75 4.74 -7.18
N LYS A 159 -11.77 5.09 -6.39
CA LYS A 159 -13.04 5.59 -6.94
C LYS A 159 -12.84 6.89 -7.72
N SER A 160 -12.10 7.84 -7.15
CA SER A 160 -11.82 9.12 -7.81
C SER A 160 -11.07 8.93 -9.13
N PHE A 161 -10.13 7.99 -9.19
CA PHE A 161 -9.41 7.65 -10.42
C PHE A 161 -10.38 7.14 -11.51
N ALA A 162 -11.21 6.15 -11.17
CA ALA A 162 -12.21 5.63 -12.10
C ALA A 162 -13.21 6.69 -12.55
N ASP A 163 -13.62 7.59 -11.65
CA ASP A 163 -14.50 8.72 -12.00
C ASP A 163 -13.83 9.72 -12.95
N GLN A 164 -12.52 9.98 -12.81
CA GLN A 164 -11.76 10.84 -13.73
C GLN A 164 -11.69 10.23 -15.14
N GLU A 165 -11.36 8.94 -15.25
CA GLU A 165 -11.37 8.21 -16.52
C GLU A 165 -12.75 8.24 -17.18
N LYS A 166 -13.81 8.02 -16.40
CA LYS A 166 -15.18 8.02 -16.92
C LYS A 166 -15.62 9.38 -17.48
N ARG A 167 -15.15 10.49 -16.90
CA ARG A 167 -15.57 11.85 -17.28
C ARG A 167 -15.13 12.24 -18.70
N VAL A 168 -14.01 11.72 -19.18
CA VAL A 168 -13.51 12.08 -20.53
C VAL A 168 -14.16 11.26 -21.64
N LEU A 169 -14.75 10.10 -21.32
CA LEU A 169 -15.31 9.18 -22.32
C LEU A 169 -16.25 9.85 -23.33
N PRO A 170 -17.18 10.76 -22.95
CA PRO A 170 -18.04 11.42 -23.93
C PRO A 170 -17.25 12.24 -24.96
N ILE A 171 -16.18 12.92 -24.54
CA ILE A 171 -15.35 13.73 -25.43
C ILE A 171 -14.51 12.83 -26.32
N ILE A 172 -13.91 11.78 -25.77
CA ILE A 172 -13.18 10.76 -26.55
C ILE A 172 -14.09 10.18 -27.64
N ASN A 173 -15.32 9.79 -27.30
CA ASN A 173 -16.29 9.30 -28.28
C ASN A 173 -16.61 10.34 -29.35
N THR A 174 -16.77 11.61 -28.96
CA THR A 174 -17.00 12.71 -29.90
C THR A 174 -15.83 12.88 -30.88
N CYS A 175 -14.59 12.82 -30.40
CA CYS A 175 -13.39 12.89 -31.25
C CYS A 175 -13.35 11.72 -32.25
N ILE A 176 -13.66 10.50 -31.79
CA ILE A 176 -13.72 9.30 -32.64
C ILE A 176 -14.79 9.47 -33.73
N GLU A 177 -16.00 9.92 -33.37
CA GLU A 177 -17.06 10.22 -34.33
C GLU A 177 -16.65 11.31 -35.33
N GLY A 178 -15.92 12.34 -34.89
CA GLY A 178 -15.35 13.39 -35.72
C GLY A 178 -14.36 12.83 -36.76
N MET A 179 -13.52 11.87 -36.36
CA MET A 179 -12.60 11.19 -37.27
C MET A 179 -13.35 10.40 -38.34
N PHE A 180 -14.39 9.64 -37.97
CA PHE A 180 -15.23 8.93 -38.94
C PHE A 180 -15.88 9.90 -39.94
N LYS A 181 -16.48 11.00 -39.47
CA LYS A 181 -17.08 12.03 -40.34
C LYS A 181 -16.06 12.62 -41.30
N ALA A 182 -14.83 12.87 -40.85
CA ALA A 182 -13.77 13.38 -41.70
C ALA A 182 -13.38 12.38 -42.80
N VAL A 183 -13.33 11.08 -42.48
CA VAL A 183 -13.10 10.02 -43.48
C VAL A 183 -14.26 9.94 -44.48
N ASP A 184 -15.50 9.94 -43.99
CA ASP A 184 -16.71 9.83 -44.82
C ASP A 184 -16.89 11.03 -45.75
N SER A 185 -16.28 12.18 -45.42
CA SER A 185 -16.30 13.39 -46.25
C SER A 185 -15.41 13.30 -47.50
N ILE A 186 -14.52 12.30 -47.59
CA ILE A 186 -13.62 12.13 -48.73
C ILE A 186 -14.42 11.64 -49.94
N SER A 187 -14.44 12.43 -51.01
CA SER A 187 -15.17 12.11 -52.24
C SER A 187 -14.22 12.06 -53.44
N PRO A 188 -13.85 10.85 -53.91
CA PRO A 188 -12.96 10.71 -55.06
C PRO A 188 -13.47 11.42 -56.32
N LYS A 189 -14.81 11.46 -56.50
CA LYS A 189 -15.45 12.10 -57.66
C LYS A 189 -15.32 13.62 -57.59
N GLU A 190 -15.59 14.22 -56.43
CA GLU A 190 -15.47 15.67 -56.29
C GLU A 190 -14.01 16.12 -56.36
N ASP A 191 -13.10 15.38 -55.73
CA ASP A 191 -11.66 15.69 -55.78
C ASP A 191 -11.14 15.63 -57.22
N SER A 192 -11.51 14.59 -57.98
CA SER A 192 -11.14 14.46 -59.39
C SER A 192 -11.75 15.58 -60.24
N ARG A 193 -12.99 15.99 -59.96
CA ARG A 193 -13.65 17.10 -60.65
C ARG A 193 -12.93 18.43 -60.39
N LEU A 194 -12.51 18.69 -59.15
CA LEU A 194 -11.73 19.88 -58.79
C LEU A 194 -10.40 19.94 -59.54
N VAL A 195 -9.72 18.80 -59.71
CA VAL A 195 -8.49 18.73 -60.51
C VAL A 195 -8.77 19.08 -61.97
N ILE A 196 -9.78 18.46 -62.60
CA ILE A 196 -10.14 18.77 -63.98
C ILE A 196 -10.49 20.25 -64.13
N GLU A 197 -11.29 20.81 -63.22
CA GLU A 197 -11.67 22.21 -63.24
C GLU A 197 -10.48 23.15 -63.10
N ARG A 198 -9.50 22.78 -62.26
CA ARG A 198 -8.28 23.56 -62.02
C ARG A 198 -7.32 23.54 -63.20
N TYR A 199 -7.23 22.42 -63.92
CA TYR A 199 -6.21 22.18 -64.94
C TYR A 199 -6.74 22.03 -66.38
N LYS A 200 -8.06 22.11 -66.60
CA LYS A 200 -8.62 22.17 -67.95
C LYS A 200 -7.99 23.36 -68.68
N SER A 201 -7.32 23.08 -69.78
CA SER A 201 -6.55 24.07 -70.53
C SER A 201 -7.41 24.96 -71.43
N GLY A 202 -8.65 24.52 -71.70
CA GLY A 202 -9.51 25.14 -72.70
C GLY A 202 -9.06 24.89 -74.14
N PHE A 203 -7.94 24.19 -74.36
CA PHE A 203 -7.52 23.79 -75.69
C PHE A 203 -8.52 22.79 -76.27
N THR A 204 -9.04 23.10 -77.45
CA THR A 204 -9.73 22.12 -78.27
C THR A 204 -8.71 21.19 -78.90
N HIS A 205 -9.16 20.00 -79.30
CA HIS A 205 -8.34 19.14 -80.14
C HIS A 205 -7.89 19.94 -81.39
N PRO A 206 -6.64 19.78 -81.85
CA PRO A 206 -6.22 20.38 -83.11
C PRO A 206 -7.16 19.95 -84.22
N SER A 207 -7.60 20.91 -85.05
CA SER A 207 -8.34 20.58 -86.26
C SER A 207 -7.48 19.73 -87.19
N ASP A 208 -8.14 18.96 -88.06
CA ASP A 208 -7.45 18.19 -89.10
C ASP A 208 -6.47 19.08 -89.87
N LEU A 209 -5.28 18.54 -90.12
CA LEU A 209 -4.23 19.26 -90.85
C LEU A 209 -4.76 19.57 -92.26
N PRO A 210 -4.75 20.84 -92.69
CA PRO A 210 -5.17 21.18 -94.03
C PRO A 210 -4.25 20.53 -95.06
N PHE A 211 -4.81 20.15 -96.21
CA PHE A 211 -4.01 19.69 -97.35
C PHE A 211 -3.11 20.84 -97.83
N GLU A 212 -1.81 20.61 -97.83
CA GLU A 212 -0.83 21.58 -98.31
C GLU A 212 -0.66 21.42 -99.82
N ASP A 213 -1.35 22.27 -100.58
CA ASP A 213 -1.25 22.31 -102.03
C ASP A 213 0.02 23.06 -102.46
N LEU A 214 1.09 22.31 -102.74
CA LEU A 214 2.39 22.83 -103.17
C LEU A 214 2.36 23.51 -104.55
N SER A 215 1.23 23.51 -105.27
CA SER A 215 1.10 24.20 -106.55
C SER A 215 0.85 25.72 -106.42
N CYS A 216 0.69 26.25 -105.19
CA CYS A 216 0.51 27.67 -104.91
C CYS A 216 1.48 28.17 -103.80
N PRO A 217 2.39 29.15 -104.07
CA PRO A 217 3.34 29.62 -103.07
C PRO A 217 2.69 30.67 -102.16
N THR A 218 2.57 30.40 -100.86
CA THR A 218 2.30 31.43 -99.84
C THR A 218 3.39 31.48 -98.76
N PRO A 219 3.73 32.68 -98.25
CA PRO A 219 4.93 32.89 -97.44
C PRO A 219 4.64 32.85 -95.94
N GLY A 220 5.48 32.17 -95.17
CA GLY A 220 5.74 32.51 -93.76
C GLY A 220 5.47 31.41 -92.74
N ASP A 221 6.37 30.43 -92.65
CA ASP A 221 6.48 29.52 -91.50
C ASP A 221 6.97 30.27 -90.25
N SER A 222 6.25 30.13 -89.13
CA SER A 222 6.80 30.41 -87.80
C SER A 222 6.16 29.50 -86.74
N TYR A 223 6.93 28.51 -86.29
CA TYR A 223 6.58 27.58 -85.20
C TYR A 223 7.12 28.09 -83.85
N PRO A 224 6.37 28.06 -82.73
CA PRO A 224 6.91 28.34 -81.41
C PRO A 224 7.31 27.07 -80.63
N HIS A 225 8.36 27.26 -79.82
CA HIS A 225 9.13 26.28 -79.04
C HIS A 225 8.37 25.75 -77.81
N ASN A 226 8.48 24.44 -77.54
CA ASN A 226 7.94 23.77 -76.35
C ASN A 226 8.99 23.76 -75.21
N SER A 227 8.58 23.96 -73.96
CA SER A 227 9.46 23.93 -72.77
C SER A 227 8.85 23.08 -71.66
N ALA A 228 9.52 21.99 -71.27
CA ALA A 228 9.17 21.15 -70.12
C ALA A 228 10.11 21.43 -68.93
N PRO A 229 9.64 21.40 -67.65
CA PRO A 229 10.52 21.42 -66.49
C PRO A 229 10.77 20.03 -65.88
N ARG A 230 11.98 19.92 -65.34
CA ARG A 230 12.69 18.75 -64.80
C ARG A 230 12.50 18.67 -63.28
N SER A 231 12.24 17.48 -62.74
CA SER A 231 12.19 17.16 -61.31
C SER A 231 13.57 16.78 -60.75
N GLN A 232 13.84 17.14 -59.49
CA GLN A 232 15.00 16.67 -58.71
C GLN A 232 14.59 16.21 -57.31
N SER A 233 15.07 15.02 -56.99
CA SER A 233 15.05 14.30 -55.71
C SER A 233 16.27 14.64 -54.85
N SER A 234 16.19 14.44 -53.52
CA SER A 234 17.26 13.97 -52.61
C SER A 234 16.85 14.29 -51.15
N THR A 235 17.17 13.57 -50.07
CA THR A 235 17.94 12.35 -49.75
C THR A 235 17.75 12.06 -48.25
N ASP A 236 17.94 10.80 -47.87
CA ASP A 236 17.93 10.21 -46.53
C ASP A 236 18.89 10.82 -45.49
N PHE A 237 18.59 10.62 -44.20
CA PHE A 237 19.60 10.55 -43.12
C PHE A 237 19.28 9.45 -42.07
N LYS A 238 20.36 8.76 -41.66
CA LYS A 238 20.43 7.53 -40.85
C LYS A 238 20.48 7.78 -39.32
N ASN A 239 20.01 6.75 -38.60
CA ASN A 239 20.06 6.45 -37.16
C ASN A 239 21.42 6.56 -36.43
N GLN A 240 21.39 6.73 -35.09
CA GLN A 240 22.08 5.83 -34.14
C GLN A 240 21.69 6.05 -32.64
N ILE A 241 21.66 4.95 -31.87
CA ILE A 241 21.36 4.82 -30.43
C ILE A 241 22.62 4.31 -29.69
N LYS A 242 22.80 4.67 -28.41
CA LYS A 242 23.61 3.92 -27.41
C LYS A 242 22.97 3.99 -26.00
N PRO A 243 23.02 2.91 -25.18
CA PRO A 243 22.63 2.93 -23.76
C PRO A 243 23.83 2.83 -22.80
N GLY A 244 23.64 3.21 -21.53
CA GLY A 244 24.62 3.08 -20.45
C GLY A 244 23.99 2.68 -19.11
N THR A 245 24.72 1.87 -18.34
CA THR A 245 24.31 1.20 -17.08
C THR A 245 25.02 1.84 -15.87
N VAL A 246 24.38 1.90 -14.69
CA VAL A 246 25.06 2.17 -13.39
C VAL A 246 24.49 1.25 -12.30
N GLY A 247 25.36 0.73 -11.43
CA GLY A 247 25.07 -0.32 -10.45
C GLY A 247 24.81 0.15 -9.00
N GLY A 248 24.74 -0.84 -8.10
CA GLY A 248 24.78 -0.65 -6.64
C GLY A 248 24.15 -1.80 -5.85
N ARG A 249 24.97 -2.56 -5.09
CA ARG A 249 24.55 -3.63 -4.16
C ARG A 249 24.33 -3.09 -2.75
N THR A 250 23.38 -3.64 -2.00
CA THR A 250 23.50 -3.86 -0.55
C THR A 250 22.77 -5.14 -0.12
N LYS A 251 23.39 -5.89 0.81
CA LYS A 251 22.83 -7.07 1.51
C LYS A 251 22.96 -6.82 3.02
N LYS A 252 21.98 -7.24 3.83
CA LYS A 252 22.10 -8.38 4.80
C LYS A 252 20.92 -8.50 5.79
N ARG A 253 20.44 -9.76 5.90
CA ARG A 253 20.07 -10.62 7.07
C ARG A 253 19.24 -10.06 8.26
N GLY A 254 18.03 -10.62 8.43
CA GLY A 254 17.67 -11.74 9.34
C GLY A 254 17.66 -11.57 10.88
N GLY A 255 16.51 -11.87 11.53
CA GLY A 255 16.42 -12.38 12.92
C GLY A 255 15.23 -11.87 13.77
N LEU A 256 14.49 -12.78 14.43
CA LEU A 256 13.24 -12.62 15.19
C LEU A 256 13.38 -12.00 16.60
N PHE A 257 12.25 -11.47 17.12
CA PHE A 257 11.94 -11.02 18.50
C PHE A 257 12.07 -9.54 18.83
N SER A 258 11.30 -8.72 18.10
CA SER A 258 10.86 -7.40 18.56
C SER A 258 9.42 -7.22 18.08
N ILE A 259 8.47 -7.04 19.00
CA ILE A 259 7.05 -6.82 18.69
C ILE A 259 6.67 -5.33 18.67
N PHE A 260 7.60 -4.43 19.05
CA PHE A 260 7.43 -2.98 18.91
C PHE A 260 8.65 -2.35 18.24
N GLY A 261 9.20 -3.06 17.25
CA GLY A 261 10.12 -2.51 16.26
C GLY A 261 9.37 -1.73 15.18
N SER A 262 10.06 -0.78 14.56
CA SER A 262 9.48 0.12 13.56
C SER A 262 9.11 -0.57 12.21
N SER A 263 8.95 -1.89 12.17
CA SER A 263 8.83 -2.69 10.94
C SER A 263 7.40 -3.17 10.67
N LYS A 264 7.08 -3.40 9.39
CA LYS A 264 5.78 -3.90 8.90
C LYS A 264 5.38 -5.29 9.47
N LYS A 265 6.35 -6.07 9.97
CA LYS A 265 6.17 -7.42 10.54
C LYS A 265 5.50 -7.43 11.92
N ASP A 266 5.43 -6.28 12.56
CA ASP A 266 5.03 -6.16 13.96
C ASP A 266 3.51 -6.05 14.11
N LEU A 267 2.82 -5.51 13.08
CA LEU A 267 1.36 -5.38 13.07
C LEU A 267 0.67 -6.75 12.98
N ASP A 268 1.15 -7.63 12.08
CA ASP A 268 0.62 -8.99 11.94
C ASP A 268 0.81 -9.82 13.21
N ALA A 269 1.94 -9.64 13.90
CA ALA A 269 2.19 -10.30 15.19
C ALA A 269 1.24 -9.80 16.29
N MET A 270 0.88 -8.51 16.27
CA MET A 270 -0.10 -7.94 17.20
C MET A 270 -1.52 -8.44 16.91
N TYR A 271 -1.94 -8.48 15.65
CA TYR A 271 -3.25 -9.03 15.27
C TYR A 271 -3.37 -10.51 15.65
N LYS A 272 -2.33 -11.29 15.39
CA LYS A 272 -2.27 -12.71 15.78
C LYS A 272 -2.36 -12.89 17.30
N TRP A 273 -1.63 -12.07 18.07
CA TRP A 273 -1.74 -12.11 19.54
C TRP A 273 -3.14 -11.74 20.02
N ALA A 274 -3.78 -10.75 19.41
CA ALA A 274 -5.12 -10.32 19.82
C ALA A 274 -6.19 -11.39 19.51
N GLU A 275 -6.05 -12.10 18.39
CA GLU A 275 -6.88 -13.25 18.02
C GLU A 275 -6.66 -14.43 18.97
N GLU A 276 -5.40 -14.76 19.31
CA GLU A 276 -5.03 -15.81 20.28
C GLU A 276 -5.57 -15.53 21.70
N ASN A 277 -5.84 -14.26 22.04
CA ASN A 277 -6.37 -13.85 23.35
C ASN A 277 -7.87 -13.51 23.31
N ASN A 278 -8.59 -13.92 22.26
CA ASN A 278 -10.04 -13.80 22.14
C ASN A 278 -10.55 -12.35 22.32
N MET A 279 -9.75 -11.37 21.90
CA MET A 279 -10.17 -9.97 21.90
C MET A 279 -11.24 -9.80 20.82
N GLN A 280 -12.49 -9.59 21.22
CA GLN A 280 -13.58 -9.33 20.28
C GLN A 280 -13.39 -7.97 19.62
N PHE A 281 -12.79 -7.98 18.43
CA PHE A 281 -12.92 -6.87 17.50
C PHE A 281 -14.33 -6.87 16.92
N ASN A 282 -14.95 -5.70 16.84
CA ASN A 282 -16.32 -5.55 16.39
C ASN A 282 -16.42 -5.84 14.87
N ALA A 283 -16.50 -7.13 14.52
CA ALA A 283 -16.43 -7.63 13.14
C ALA A 283 -17.71 -7.38 12.33
N SER A 284 -18.77 -6.84 12.93
CA SER A 284 -20.09 -6.68 12.28
C SER A 284 -20.15 -5.59 11.20
N GLU A 285 -19.09 -4.77 11.01
CA GLU A 285 -19.03 -3.75 9.95
C GLU A 285 -18.28 -4.20 8.67
N PHE A 286 -17.71 -5.40 8.65
CA PHE A 286 -16.89 -5.85 7.53
C PHE A 286 -17.69 -6.74 6.56
N GLN A 287 -18.26 -6.14 5.50
CA GLN A 287 -18.52 -6.88 4.27
C GLN A 287 -17.34 -6.74 3.30
N PRO A 288 -16.74 -7.86 2.82
CA PRO A 288 -15.71 -7.80 1.80
C PRO A 288 -16.28 -7.22 0.49
N LEU A 289 -15.68 -6.12 0.03
CA LEU A 289 -15.98 -5.53 -1.27
C LEU A 289 -15.39 -6.41 -2.37
N HIS A 290 -16.20 -7.31 -2.94
CA HIS A 290 -15.90 -7.94 -4.22
C HIS A 290 -16.06 -6.89 -5.33
N CYS A 291 -14.94 -6.42 -5.89
CA CYS A 291 -14.94 -5.60 -7.09
C CYS A 291 -14.93 -6.52 -8.32
N GLN A 292 -16.11 -6.79 -8.91
CA GLN A 292 -16.20 -7.39 -10.25
C GLN A 292 -16.04 -6.29 -11.30
N LEU A 293 -14.81 -6.01 -11.71
CA LEU A 293 -14.54 -5.23 -12.92
C LEU A 293 -14.49 -6.19 -14.11
N ALA A 294 -15.65 -6.42 -14.75
CA ALA A 294 -15.70 -7.01 -16.07
C ALA A 294 -15.49 -5.90 -17.11
N CYS A 295 -14.25 -5.73 -17.60
CA CYS A 295 -13.99 -4.99 -18.82
C CYS A 295 -13.16 -5.88 -19.75
N ALA A 296 -13.82 -6.53 -20.69
CA ALA A 296 -13.18 -7.33 -21.72
C ALA A 296 -12.51 -6.41 -22.75
N HIS A 297 -11.19 -6.50 -22.89
CA HIS A 297 -10.46 -6.00 -24.04
C HIS A 297 -9.79 -7.18 -24.75
N ILE A 298 -10.23 -7.46 -25.97
CA ILE A 298 -9.75 -8.54 -26.83
C ILE A 298 -8.60 -7.98 -27.67
N GLY A 299 -7.36 -8.33 -27.32
CA GLY A 299 -6.17 -8.08 -28.14
C GLY A 299 -5.77 -9.30 -29.00
N PRO A 300 -5.18 -9.11 -30.19
CA PRO A 300 -4.91 -10.19 -31.12
C PRO A 300 -3.55 -10.84 -30.80
N LYS A 301 -3.57 -11.95 -30.08
CA LYS A 301 -2.78 -13.16 -30.33
C LYS A 301 -3.07 -14.19 -29.25
N ARG A 302 -3.41 -15.39 -29.72
CA ARG A 302 -3.83 -16.58 -28.97
C ARG A 302 -2.75 -17.00 -27.97
N ALA A 303 -2.81 -16.47 -26.77
CA ALA A 303 -2.29 -17.09 -25.57
C ALA A 303 -3.48 -17.30 -24.65
N THR A 304 -3.86 -18.55 -24.40
CA THR A 304 -4.85 -18.89 -23.38
C THR A 304 -4.23 -18.54 -22.04
N ILE A 305 -4.53 -17.35 -21.51
CA ILE A 305 -4.21 -17.01 -20.13
C ILE A 305 -5.28 -17.69 -19.28
N SER A 306 -4.94 -18.82 -18.69
CA SER A 306 -5.73 -19.39 -17.59
C SER A 306 -5.78 -18.35 -16.47
N GLU A 307 -6.98 -18.07 -15.96
CA GLU A 307 -7.22 -17.19 -14.81
C GLU A 307 -6.27 -17.55 -13.66
N SER A 308 -5.34 -16.63 -13.37
CA SER A 308 -4.53 -16.69 -12.16
C SER A 308 -5.18 -15.76 -11.15
N SER A 309 -5.83 -16.34 -10.14
CA SER A 309 -6.54 -15.63 -9.08
C SER A 309 -5.62 -15.03 -8.00
N THR A 310 -4.36 -14.74 -8.30
CA THR A 310 -3.44 -14.17 -7.31
C THR A 310 -2.53 -13.13 -7.92
N VAL A 311 -2.71 -11.88 -7.50
CA VAL A 311 -1.77 -10.77 -7.75
C VAL A 311 -0.56 -10.97 -6.82
N HIS A 312 0.27 -11.96 -7.15
CA HIS A 312 1.59 -12.12 -6.55
C HIS A 312 2.61 -11.35 -7.39
N ASP A 313 2.65 -10.01 -7.22
CA ASP A 313 3.82 -9.20 -7.60
C ASP A 313 3.83 -7.81 -6.93
N LEU A 314 3.38 -7.71 -5.66
CA LEU A 314 3.56 -6.53 -4.81
C LEU A 314 4.11 -6.85 -3.40
N GLY A 315 4.66 -8.05 -3.18
CA GLY A 315 5.30 -8.40 -1.92
C GLY A 315 4.35 -8.52 -0.71
N ILE A 316 3.13 -9.00 -0.93
CA ILE A 316 2.21 -9.42 0.12
C ILE A 316 1.90 -10.91 -0.14
N ASP A 317 2.50 -11.78 0.67
CA ASP A 317 2.13 -13.20 0.73
C ASP A 317 1.07 -13.34 1.83
N MET A 318 -0.19 -13.53 1.42
CA MET A 318 -1.29 -13.89 2.30
C MET A 318 -1.34 -15.41 2.35
N SER A 319 -0.64 -16.02 3.32
CA SER A 319 -0.74 -17.47 3.53
C SER A 319 -2.10 -17.82 4.13
N ASN A 320 -3.07 -18.08 3.26
CA ASN A 320 -4.26 -18.84 3.62
C ASN A 320 -3.87 -20.31 3.74
N ASN A 321 -3.83 -20.85 4.96
CA ASN A 321 -4.06 -22.27 5.16
C ASN A 321 -4.62 -22.54 6.56
N ALA A 322 -5.96 -22.49 6.63
CA ALA A 322 -6.72 -23.23 7.60
C ALA A 322 -8.04 -23.65 6.92
N SER A 323 -8.13 -24.91 6.51
CA SER A 323 -9.43 -25.58 6.40
C SER A 323 -9.40 -26.80 7.30
N PHE A 324 -10.28 -26.77 8.30
CA PHE A 324 -10.59 -27.85 9.21
C PHE A 324 -11.51 -28.85 8.52
N TYR A 325 -11.32 -30.14 8.84
CA TYR A 325 -12.24 -31.23 8.54
C TYR A 325 -13.68 -30.85 8.90
N LYS A 326 -14.62 -31.10 7.98
CA LYS A 326 -16.03 -31.28 8.32
C LYS A 326 -16.31 -32.78 8.34
N ASP A 327 -16.61 -33.23 9.55
CA ASP A 327 -17.18 -34.54 9.86
C ASP A 327 -18.69 -34.40 9.63
N ASP A 328 -19.19 -34.86 8.48
CA ASP A 328 -20.63 -34.86 8.21
C ASP A 328 -21.23 -36.17 8.70
N GLY A 329 -21.80 -36.07 9.91
CA GLY A 329 -22.67 -37.06 10.51
C GLY A 329 -23.83 -37.43 9.60
N ASN A 330 -23.92 -38.73 9.39
CA ASN A 330 -24.92 -39.48 8.66
C ASN A 330 -26.37 -39.23 9.14
N VAL A 331 -27.26 -38.75 8.26
CA VAL A 331 -28.72 -38.93 8.35
C VAL A 331 -29.33 -39.14 6.96
N GLN A 332 -29.59 -40.43 6.65
CA GLN A 332 -30.63 -41.09 5.82
C GLN A 332 -31.13 -40.47 4.50
N VAL A 333 -31.30 -41.31 3.46
CA VAL A 333 -32.62 -41.78 2.92
C VAL A 333 -32.43 -42.99 1.96
N ASN A 334 -33.18 -44.07 2.25
CA ASN A 334 -33.77 -45.15 1.44
C ASN A 334 -33.23 -45.58 0.06
N GLY A 335 -33.10 -46.91 -0.07
CA GLY A 335 -33.01 -47.70 -1.29
C GLY A 335 -32.83 -49.17 -0.96
#